data_AF-A0A7S1HB75-F1
#
_entry.id   AF-A0A7S1HB75-F1
#
_cell.length_a   1.000
_cell.length_b   1.000
_cell.length_c   1.000
_cell.angle_alpha   90.00
_cell.angle_beta   90.00
_cell.angle_gamma   90.00
#
_symmetry.space_group_name_H-M   'P 1'
#
loop_
_entity.id
_entity.type
_entity.pdbx_description
1 polymer ?
#
loop_
_entity_poly.entity_id
_entity_poly.type
_entity_poly.pdbx_seq_one_letter_code
_entity_poly.pdbx_strand_id
1 'polypeptide(L)'
;LFGRFFHWFNCFFQRRSAGYGRGVTGILKRKSLALVVYALLLGLTALLFARIPTGFVPAPDKQYLIGVAQLPAGASLDRTEDVIRRMSDIALKVPGIKDSVAFPGLSIAGFSPAPNEGIVFFGLDSFDERTTPDKSKNAILGAVNGAIQQIQGARMFVVPPPPVDGLGVAGGFKVQVQDRSSQGEQALFGAVWGAVLGPIYGNPNSSIGTPYS
;
A
#
# COMPACT_ATOMS: atom_id res chain seq x y z
N LEU A 1 17.95 -54.32 6.22
CA LEU A 1 16.76 -53.60 6.75
C LEU A 1 16.03 -52.74 5.69
N PHE A 2 16.70 -52.08 4.73
CA PHE A 2 16.01 -51.22 3.74
C PHE A 2 15.70 -51.83 2.36
N GLY A 3 16.06 -53.09 2.09
CA GLY A 3 15.97 -53.68 0.74
C GLY A 3 14.56 -53.75 0.13
N ARG A 4 13.52 -53.97 0.96
CA ARG A 4 12.11 -54.05 0.48
C ARG A 4 11.57 -52.69 0.06
N PHE A 5 11.96 -51.62 0.77
CA PHE A 5 11.60 -50.25 0.40
C PHE A 5 12.26 -49.85 -0.93
N PHE A 6 13.57 -50.09 -1.07
CA PHE A 6 14.28 -49.77 -2.30
C PHE A 6 13.81 -50.58 -3.50
N HIS A 7 13.45 -51.85 -3.30
CA HIS A 7 12.86 -52.66 -4.37
C HIS A 7 11.51 -52.11 -4.83
N TRP A 8 10.62 -51.76 -3.90
CA TRP A 8 9.34 -51.12 -4.23
C TRP A 8 9.53 -49.78 -4.94
N PHE A 9 10.42 -48.92 -4.45
CA PHE A 9 10.76 -47.65 -5.09
C PHE A 9 11.30 -47.86 -6.51
N ASN A 10 12.24 -48.79 -6.70
CA ASN A 10 12.84 -49.07 -8.00
C ASN A 10 11.79 -49.59 -8.99
N CYS A 11 10.90 -50.50 -8.57
CA CYS A 11 9.80 -50.97 -9.41
C CYS A 11 8.82 -49.85 -9.78
N PHE A 12 8.44 -49.00 -8.82
CA PHE A 12 7.57 -47.86 -9.06
C PHE A 12 8.22 -46.84 -10.01
N PHE A 13 9.49 -46.50 -9.75
CA PHE A 13 10.27 -45.58 -10.54
C PHE A 13 10.42 -46.08 -11.97
N GLN A 14 10.82 -47.34 -12.17
CA GLN A 14 10.93 -47.92 -13.52
C GLN A 14 9.58 -47.90 -14.25
N ARG A 15 8.48 -48.23 -13.57
CA ARG A 15 7.13 -48.19 -14.15
C ARG A 15 6.71 -46.77 -14.53
N ARG A 16 7.04 -45.76 -13.71
CA ARG A 16 6.81 -44.34 -14.01
C ARG A 16 7.68 -43.84 -15.16
N SER A 17 8.96 -44.20 -15.19
CA SER A 17 9.91 -43.84 -16.24
C SER A 17 9.52 -44.43 -17.59
N ALA A 18 9.09 -45.70 -17.63
CA ALA A 18 8.56 -46.32 -18.84
C ALA A 18 7.21 -45.69 -19.28
N GLY A 19 6.39 -45.26 -18.32
CA GLY A 19 5.17 -44.48 -18.60
C GLY A 19 5.47 -43.12 -19.22
N TYR A 20 6.42 -42.38 -18.64
CA TYR A 20 6.89 -41.09 -19.14
C TYR A 20 7.47 -41.22 -20.55
N GLY A 21 8.34 -42.20 -20.79
CA GLY A 21 8.91 -42.47 -22.11
C GLY A 21 7.84 -42.70 -23.18
N ARG A 22 6.84 -43.56 -22.89
CA ARG A 22 5.68 -43.77 -23.80
C ARG A 22 4.86 -42.49 -24.02
N GLY A 23 4.66 -41.68 -22.98
CA GLY A 23 3.97 -40.40 -23.08
C GLY A 23 4.68 -39.42 -24.00
N VAL A 24 6.00 -39.25 -23.82
CA VAL A 24 6.83 -38.38 -24.67
C VAL A 24 6.81 -38.87 -26.12
N THR A 25 6.99 -40.17 -26.37
CA THR A 25 6.90 -40.73 -27.72
C THR A 25 5.51 -40.50 -28.34
N GLY A 26 4.44 -40.60 -27.55
CA GLY A 26 3.07 -40.31 -28.00
C GLY A 26 2.86 -38.84 -28.40
N ILE A 27 3.41 -37.91 -27.62
CA ILE A 27 3.37 -36.46 -27.91
C ILE A 27 4.18 -36.14 -29.17
N LEU A 28 5.37 -36.74 -29.33
CA LEU A 28 6.24 -36.56 -30.50
C LEU A 28 5.60 -37.05 -31.80
N LYS A 29 4.70 -38.04 -31.74
CA LYS A 29 3.91 -38.49 -32.90
C LYS A 29 2.79 -37.50 -33.27
N ARG A 30 2.36 -36.63 -32.34
CA ARG A 30 1.28 -35.64 -32.51
C ARG A 30 1.81 -34.21 -32.43
N LYS A 31 2.80 -33.89 -33.27
CA LYS A 31 3.54 -32.61 -33.23
C LYS A 31 2.65 -31.37 -33.34
N SER A 32 1.61 -31.40 -34.18
CA SER A 32 0.67 -30.28 -34.34
C SER A 32 -0.12 -30.02 -33.06
N LEU A 33 -0.68 -31.06 -32.44
CA LEU A 33 -1.38 -30.94 -31.16
C LEU A 33 -0.44 -30.42 -30.06
N ALA A 34 0.82 -30.87 -30.04
CA ALA A 34 1.81 -30.38 -29.09
C ALA A 34 2.09 -28.87 -29.26
N LEU A 35 2.21 -28.39 -30.51
CA LEU A 35 2.38 -26.97 -30.80
C LEU A 35 1.15 -26.13 -30.43
N VAL A 36 -0.07 -26.66 -30.64
CA VAL A 36 -1.30 -25.97 -30.22
C VAL A 36 -1.36 -25.82 -28.70
N VAL A 37 -1.07 -26.88 -27.96
CA VAL A 37 -1.02 -26.82 -26.48
C VAL A 37 0.07 -25.85 -26.03
N TYR A 38 1.24 -25.87 -26.67
CA TYR A 38 2.31 -24.92 -26.37
C TYR A 38 1.89 -23.46 -26.60
N ALA A 39 1.27 -23.16 -27.76
CA ALA A 39 0.74 -21.83 -28.06
C ALA A 39 -0.33 -21.40 -27.06
N LEU A 40 -1.20 -22.32 -26.63
CA LEU A 40 -2.21 -22.07 -25.60
C LEU A 40 -1.57 -21.71 -24.25
N LEU A 41 -0.52 -22.43 -23.84
CA LEU A 41 0.22 -22.14 -22.61
C LEU A 41 0.94 -20.78 -22.68
N LEU A 42 1.50 -20.41 -23.84
CA LEU A 42 2.06 -19.08 -24.06
C LEU A 42 0.98 -17.99 -23.96
N GLY A 43 -0.17 -18.21 -24.59
CA GLY A 43 -1.32 -17.29 -24.50
C GLY A 43 -1.82 -17.13 -23.07
N LEU A 44 -1.94 -18.22 -22.31
CA LEU A 44 -2.32 -18.20 -20.90
C LEU A 44 -1.27 -17.43 -20.06
N THR A 45 0.02 -17.66 -20.32
CA THR A 45 1.10 -16.94 -19.66
C THR A 45 1.00 -15.44 -19.92
N ALA A 46 0.81 -15.02 -21.17
CA ALA A 46 0.65 -13.61 -21.53
C ALA A 46 -0.57 -12.98 -20.86
N LEU A 47 -1.70 -13.70 -20.83
CA LEU A 47 -2.92 -13.26 -20.15
C LEU A 47 -2.70 -13.07 -18.65
N LEU A 48 -2.08 -14.06 -17.98
CA LEU A 48 -1.80 -13.97 -16.55
C LEU A 48 -0.82 -12.84 -16.25
N PHE A 49 0.23 -12.68 -17.06
CA PHE A 49 1.21 -11.62 -16.89
C PHE A 49 0.59 -10.23 -17.03
N ALA A 50 -0.36 -10.05 -17.96
CA ALA A 50 -1.11 -8.81 -18.12
C ALA A 50 -2.12 -8.52 -17.00
N ARG A 51 -2.46 -9.53 -16.18
CA ARG A 51 -3.41 -9.40 -15.05
C ARG A 51 -2.74 -9.22 -13.70
N ILE A 52 -1.44 -9.51 -13.58
CA ILE A 52 -0.70 -9.33 -12.33
C ILE A 52 -0.54 -7.83 -12.08
N PRO A 53 -1.00 -7.30 -10.92
CA PRO A 53 -0.78 -5.90 -10.57
C PRO A 53 0.72 -5.61 -10.47
N THR A 54 1.15 -4.52 -11.10
CA THR A 54 2.52 -4.05 -10.94
C THR A 54 2.69 -3.43 -9.56
N GLY A 55 3.84 -3.68 -8.94
CA GLY A 55 4.19 -3.14 -7.63
C GLY A 55 5.70 -3.19 -7.46
N PHE A 56 6.27 -2.24 -6.72
CA PHE A 56 7.71 -2.19 -6.50
C PHE A 56 8.11 -3.07 -5.32
N VAL A 57 7.77 -2.65 -4.09
CA VAL A 57 8.06 -3.36 -2.85
C VAL A 57 6.81 -3.33 -1.97
N PRO A 58 6.32 -4.47 -1.45
CA PRO A 58 5.22 -4.49 -0.50
C PRO A 58 5.57 -3.64 0.72
N ALA A 59 4.65 -2.78 1.17
CA ALA A 59 4.90 -1.95 2.34
C ALA A 59 4.96 -2.83 3.60
N PRO A 60 6.14 -3.00 4.25
CA PRO A 60 6.25 -3.81 5.46
C PRO A 60 5.44 -3.18 6.59
N ASP A 61 5.02 -4.00 7.55
CA ASP A 61 4.56 -3.49 8.84
C ASP A 61 5.79 -3.15 9.68
N LYS A 62 5.98 -1.86 9.97
CA LYS A 62 7.07 -1.34 10.80
C LYS A 62 6.63 -1.07 12.24
N GLN A 63 5.44 -1.55 12.64
CA GLN A 63 4.82 -1.31 13.95
C GLN A 63 4.56 0.16 14.29
N TYR A 64 4.43 1.02 13.27
CA TYR A 64 3.91 2.36 13.48
C TYR A 64 3.20 2.88 12.24
N LEU A 65 2.35 3.88 12.45
CA LEU A 65 1.64 4.64 11.43
C LEU A 65 1.93 6.13 11.60
N ILE A 66 1.79 6.90 10.51
CA ILE A 66 2.04 8.33 10.49
C ILE A 66 0.72 9.04 10.25
N GLY A 67 0.20 9.72 11.26
CA GLY A 67 -0.90 10.66 11.16
C GLY A 67 -0.41 12.04 10.73
N VAL A 68 -1.15 12.66 9.82
CA VAL A 68 -0.90 14.02 9.33
C VAL A 68 -2.15 14.84 9.57
N ALA A 69 -1.98 16.03 10.14
CA ALA A 69 -3.05 17.01 10.33
C ALA A 69 -2.65 18.32 9.64
N GLN A 70 -3.53 18.85 8.79
CA GLN A 70 -3.35 20.11 8.09
C GLN A 70 -4.58 20.99 8.25
N LEU A 71 -4.43 22.07 9.00
CA LEU A 71 -5.45 23.09 9.22
C LEU A 71 -5.43 24.15 8.12
N PRO A 72 -6.51 24.93 7.96
CA PRO A 72 -6.54 26.07 7.05
C PRO A 72 -5.38 27.06 7.29
N ALA A 73 -4.99 27.76 6.24
CA ALA A 73 -3.97 28.79 6.32
C ALA A 73 -4.35 29.86 7.36
N GLY A 74 -3.39 30.28 8.17
CA GLY A 74 -3.60 31.24 9.27
C GLY A 74 -4.07 30.64 10.60
N ALA A 75 -4.23 29.30 10.70
CA ALA A 75 -4.46 28.66 11.99
C ALA A 75 -3.23 28.81 12.92
N SER A 76 -3.47 29.05 14.21
CA SER A 76 -2.43 29.13 15.24
C SER A 76 -1.91 27.74 15.61
N LEU A 77 -0.71 27.70 16.19
CA LEU A 77 -0.12 26.47 16.72
C LEU A 77 -1.03 25.83 17.78
N ASP A 78 -1.61 26.63 18.68
CA ASP A 78 -2.53 26.15 19.72
C ASP A 78 -3.73 25.39 19.12
N ARG A 79 -4.29 25.90 18.02
CA ARG A 79 -5.42 25.24 17.34
C ARG A 79 -4.99 23.92 16.70
N THR A 80 -3.78 23.87 16.17
CA THR A 80 -3.19 22.65 15.60
C THR A 80 -2.91 21.61 16.68
N GLU A 81 -2.39 22.03 17.83
CA GLU A 81 -2.18 21.18 19.00
C GLU A 81 -3.50 20.56 19.48
N ASP A 82 -4.57 21.35 19.59
CA ASP A 82 -5.90 20.86 19.98
C ASP A 82 -6.45 19.81 19.01
N VAL A 83 -6.22 19.96 17.71
CA VAL A 83 -6.63 18.97 16.70
C VAL A 83 -5.82 17.68 16.85
N ILE A 84 -4.50 17.79 16.97
CA ILE A 84 -3.59 16.65 17.08
C ILE A 84 -3.81 15.86 18.36
N ARG A 85 -4.11 16.55 19.46
CA ARG A 85 -4.47 15.93 20.73
C ARG A 85 -5.73 15.10 20.60
N ARG A 86 -6.79 15.68 20.02
CA ARG A 86 -8.04 14.95 19.73
C ARG A 86 -7.80 13.75 18.81
N MET A 87 -6.95 13.92 17.78
CA MET A 87 -6.59 12.84 16.87
C MET A 87 -5.89 11.70 17.63
N SER A 88 -4.97 12.02 18.55
CA SER A 88 -4.30 11.05 19.41
C SER A 88 -5.28 10.33 20.34
N ASP A 89 -6.18 11.07 21.01
CA ASP A 89 -7.17 10.50 21.92
C ASP A 89 -8.16 9.56 21.23
N ILE A 90 -8.50 9.85 19.97
CA ILE A 90 -9.34 8.97 19.15
C ILE A 90 -8.55 7.75 18.68
N ALA A 91 -7.33 7.93 18.18
CA ALA A 91 -6.50 6.84 17.69
C ALA A 91 -6.15 5.83 18.79
N LEU A 92 -5.86 6.29 20.01
CA LEU A 92 -5.58 5.43 21.17
C LEU A 92 -6.76 4.55 21.60
N LYS A 93 -7.99 4.86 21.16
CA LYS A 93 -9.17 4.01 21.40
C LYS A 93 -9.31 2.88 20.38
N VAL A 94 -8.54 2.92 19.28
CA VAL A 94 -8.55 1.87 18.26
C VAL A 94 -7.70 0.70 18.75
N PRO A 95 -8.26 -0.53 18.85
CA PRO A 95 -7.48 -1.71 19.23
C PRO A 95 -6.28 -1.92 18.29
N GLY A 96 -5.10 -2.16 18.87
CA GLY A 96 -3.86 -2.33 18.11
C GLY A 96 -2.93 -1.11 18.12
N ILE A 97 -3.39 0.04 18.61
CA ILE A 97 -2.56 1.23 18.85
C ILE A 97 -2.05 1.20 20.30
N LYS A 98 -0.73 1.26 20.45
CA LYS A 98 -0.05 1.20 21.74
C LYS A 98 0.20 2.58 22.34
N ASP A 99 0.71 3.49 21.51
CA ASP A 99 1.14 4.82 21.92
C ASP A 99 0.97 5.83 20.78
N SER A 100 1.01 7.12 21.14
CA SER A 100 0.88 8.24 20.22
C SER A 100 1.90 9.31 20.56
N VAL A 101 2.77 9.65 19.63
CA VAL A 101 3.79 10.70 19.77
C VAL A 101 3.50 11.82 18.79
N ALA A 102 3.10 12.98 19.32
CA ALA A 102 2.62 14.12 18.54
C ALA A 102 3.67 15.23 18.41
N PHE A 103 3.75 15.83 17.22
CA PHE A 103 4.59 16.97 16.89
C PHE A 103 3.74 18.07 16.24
N PRO A 104 3.08 18.93 17.03
CA PRO A 104 2.38 20.09 16.50
C PRO A 104 3.38 21.10 15.92
N GLY A 105 3.02 21.73 14.81
CA GLY A 105 3.87 22.73 14.15
C GLY A 105 4.91 22.15 13.19
N LEU A 106 4.88 20.84 12.90
CA LEU A 106 5.84 20.18 12.01
C LEU A 106 5.13 19.64 10.77
N SER A 107 5.57 20.04 9.58
CA SER A 107 5.02 19.54 8.32
C SER A 107 5.66 18.22 7.89
N ILE A 108 4.88 17.24 7.43
CA ILE A 108 5.44 16.04 6.78
C ILE A 108 6.12 16.39 5.45
N ALA A 109 5.74 17.52 4.84
CA ALA A 109 6.36 18.06 3.64
C ALA A 109 7.71 18.71 4.01
N GLY A 110 8.74 17.86 4.10
CA GLY A 110 10.11 18.29 4.32
C GLY A 110 10.49 18.56 5.78
N PHE A 111 9.68 18.13 6.75
CA PHE A 111 9.94 18.32 8.19
C PHE A 111 10.24 19.79 8.54
N SER A 112 9.48 20.69 7.91
CA SER A 112 9.61 22.13 8.09
C SER A 112 8.64 22.66 9.16
N PRO A 113 9.01 23.71 9.91
CA PRO A 113 8.09 24.36 10.85
C PRO A 113 6.89 24.99 10.12
N ALA A 114 5.67 24.62 10.50
CA ALA A 114 4.42 25.12 9.96
C ALA A 114 3.32 25.13 11.04
N PRO A 115 2.91 26.30 11.58
CA PRO A 115 1.98 26.38 12.71
C PRO A 115 0.60 25.76 12.46
N ASN A 116 0.17 25.66 11.21
CA ASN A 116 -1.11 25.05 10.80
C ASN A 116 -1.00 23.56 10.46
N GLU A 117 0.15 22.92 10.66
CA GLU A 117 0.37 21.51 10.36
C GLU A 117 0.94 20.76 11.56
N GLY A 118 0.74 19.45 11.59
CA GLY A 118 1.48 18.60 12.50
C GLY A 118 1.41 17.13 12.14
N ILE A 119 2.31 16.38 12.76
CA ILE A 119 2.51 14.95 12.52
C ILE A 119 2.32 14.21 13.83
N VAL A 120 1.76 13.01 13.75
CA VAL A 120 1.66 12.09 14.87
C VAL A 120 2.19 10.73 14.46
N PHE A 121 3.03 10.13 15.28
CA PHE A 121 3.47 8.76 15.12
C PHE A 121 2.67 7.88 16.07
N PHE A 122 1.89 6.96 15.52
CA PHE A 122 1.13 5.99 16.29
C PHE A 122 1.92 4.69 16.34
N GLY A 123 2.43 4.31 17.51
CA GLY A 123 3.01 2.99 17.73
C GLY A 123 1.91 1.92 17.72
N LEU A 124 2.18 0.80 17.06
CA LEU A 124 1.31 -0.37 17.06
C LEU A 124 1.77 -1.38 18.12
N ASP A 125 0.82 -2.18 18.60
CA ASP A 125 1.11 -3.31 19.47
C ASP A 125 2.11 -4.29 18.84
N SER A 126 2.67 -5.18 19.66
CA SER A 126 3.59 -6.22 19.18
C SER A 126 2.90 -7.13 18.15
N PHE A 127 3.69 -7.75 17.27
CA PHE A 127 3.14 -8.67 16.27
C PHE A 127 2.42 -9.87 16.91
N ASP A 128 2.91 -10.34 18.07
CA ASP A 128 2.32 -11.46 18.80
C ASP A 128 0.92 -11.14 19.35
N GLU A 129 0.62 -9.86 19.60
CA GLU A 129 -0.69 -9.39 20.06
C GLU A 129 -1.66 -9.05 18.90
N ARG A 130 -1.15 -9.04 17.66
CA ARG A 130 -1.85 -8.64 16.43
C ARG A 130 -1.89 -9.77 15.37
N THR A 131 -2.21 -10.98 15.81
CA THR A 131 -2.24 -12.18 14.94
C THR A 131 -3.52 -12.33 14.10
N THR A 132 -4.57 -11.57 14.43
CA THR A 132 -5.86 -11.66 13.74
C THR A 132 -5.96 -10.66 12.58
N PRO A 133 -6.72 -10.94 11.51
CA PRO A 133 -6.82 -10.05 10.33
C PRO A 133 -7.32 -8.63 10.63
N ASP A 134 -8.18 -8.47 11.63
CA ASP A 134 -8.72 -7.20 12.13
C ASP A 134 -7.68 -6.35 12.87
N LYS A 135 -6.59 -6.96 13.36
CA LYS A 135 -5.45 -6.27 13.97
C LYS A 135 -4.27 -6.08 13.01
N SER A 136 -4.47 -6.40 11.73
CA SER A 136 -3.47 -6.09 10.71
C SER A 136 -3.25 -4.58 10.60
N LYS A 137 -2.04 -4.17 10.23
CA LYS A 137 -1.70 -2.75 9.99
C LYS A 137 -2.75 -2.02 9.14
N ASN A 138 -3.21 -2.66 8.06
CA ASN A 138 -4.17 -2.05 7.13
C ASN A 138 -5.57 -1.92 7.75
N ALA A 139 -5.98 -2.87 8.58
CA ALA A 139 -7.26 -2.79 9.30
C ALA A 139 -7.22 -1.68 10.36
N ILE A 140 -6.14 -1.59 11.14
CA ILE A 140 -5.92 -0.52 12.12
C ILE A 140 -5.87 0.84 11.42
N LEU A 141 -5.11 0.94 10.31
CA LEU A 141 -5.03 2.13 9.48
C LEU A 141 -6.42 2.60 9.02
N GLY A 142 -7.25 1.69 8.52
CA GLY A 142 -8.61 1.99 8.11
C GLY A 142 -9.50 2.43 9.27
N ALA A 143 -9.40 1.75 10.41
CA ALA A 143 -10.17 2.08 11.61
C ALA A 143 -9.81 3.47 12.17
N VAL A 144 -8.52 3.81 12.25
CA VAL A 144 -8.07 5.14 12.66
C VAL A 144 -8.53 6.20 11.66
N ASN A 145 -8.30 5.98 10.36
CA ASN A 145 -8.73 6.92 9.31
C ASN A 145 -10.24 7.17 9.32
N GLY A 146 -11.06 6.17 9.62
CA GLY A 146 -12.50 6.32 9.79
C GLY A 146 -12.87 7.09 11.07
N ALA A 147 -12.22 6.77 12.18
CA ALA A 147 -12.52 7.38 13.48
C ALA A 147 -12.14 8.86 13.56
N ILE A 148 -11.06 9.30 12.91
CA ILE A 148 -10.60 10.69 12.97
C ILE A 148 -11.44 11.66 12.12
N GLN A 149 -12.28 11.16 11.19
CA GLN A 149 -13.16 12.00 10.36
C GLN A 149 -14.18 12.82 11.18
N GLN A 150 -14.41 12.46 12.44
CA GLN A 150 -15.30 13.22 13.33
C GLN A 150 -14.71 14.58 13.76
N ILE A 151 -13.40 14.79 13.60
CA ILE A 151 -12.75 16.05 13.96
C ILE A 151 -12.93 17.04 12.80
N GLN A 152 -13.64 18.14 13.06
CA GLN A 152 -13.84 19.20 12.08
C GLN A 152 -12.72 20.24 12.13
N GLY A 153 -12.54 20.94 10.99
CA GLY A 153 -11.65 22.10 10.89
C GLY A 153 -10.18 21.78 10.63
N ALA A 154 -9.86 20.52 10.31
CA ALA A 154 -8.55 20.09 9.84
C ALA A 154 -8.70 18.95 8.83
N ARG A 155 -7.83 18.92 7.83
CA ARG A 155 -7.68 17.76 6.95
C ARG A 155 -6.72 16.79 7.63
N MET A 156 -7.18 15.58 7.88
CA MET A 156 -6.37 14.57 8.53
C MET A 156 -6.41 13.27 7.76
N PHE A 157 -5.27 12.60 7.73
CA PHE A 157 -5.14 11.27 7.18
C PHE A 157 -3.97 10.56 7.85
N VAL A 158 -4.07 9.24 7.93
CA VAL A 158 -3.01 8.36 8.41
C VAL A 158 -2.49 7.56 7.23
N VAL A 159 -1.16 7.45 7.14
CA VAL A 159 -0.46 6.69 6.11
C VAL A 159 0.55 5.72 6.74
N PRO A 160 0.83 4.59 6.09
CA PRO A 160 1.93 3.74 6.50
C PRO A 160 3.28 4.42 6.19
N PRO A 161 4.34 4.07 6.94
CA PRO A 161 5.68 4.55 6.64
C PRO A 161 6.19 4.07 5.27
N PRO A 162 7.16 4.78 4.67
CA PRO A 162 7.76 4.36 3.41
C PRO A 162 8.43 2.98 3.53
N PRO A 163 8.39 2.14 2.47
CA PRO A 163 9.01 0.81 2.52
C PRO A 163 10.51 0.84 2.74
N VAL A 164 11.19 1.79 2.11
CA VAL A 164 12.65 2.01 2.22
C VAL A 164 12.88 3.45 2.64
N ASP A 165 13.67 3.62 3.69
CA ASP A 165 13.99 4.95 4.21
C ASP A 165 14.86 5.71 3.20
N GLY A 166 14.58 7.00 2.99
CA GLY A 166 15.30 7.84 2.02
C GLY A 166 14.70 7.88 0.61
N LEU A 167 13.72 7.02 0.26
CA LEU A 167 13.00 7.11 -1.03
C LEU A 167 11.79 8.05 -0.99
N GLY A 168 11.39 8.51 0.19
CA GLY A 168 10.26 9.42 0.38
C GLY A 168 9.85 9.51 1.86
N VAL A 169 8.91 10.40 2.15
CA VAL A 169 8.37 10.63 3.52
C VAL A 169 7.10 9.82 3.80
N ALA A 170 6.45 9.29 2.76
CA ALA A 170 5.25 8.46 2.85
C ALA A 170 5.26 7.38 1.74
N GLY A 171 4.55 6.27 1.96
CA GLY A 171 4.34 5.26 0.91
C GLY A 171 3.45 5.77 -0.23
N GLY A 172 3.56 5.16 -1.42
CA GLY A 172 2.75 5.51 -2.59
C GLY A 172 3.60 6.03 -3.76
N PHE A 173 3.11 7.04 -4.47
CA PHE A 173 3.79 7.69 -5.59
C PHE A 173 3.93 9.20 -5.35
N LYS A 174 4.93 9.82 -5.97
CA LYS A 174 5.14 11.28 -5.96
C LYS A 174 5.12 11.80 -7.39
N VAL A 175 4.27 12.79 -7.66
CA VAL A 175 4.24 13.50 -8.94
C VAL A 175 4.64 14.95 -8.71
N GLN A 176 5.46 15.49 -9.62
CA GLN A 176 5.78 16.92 -9.68
C GLN A 176 5.29 17.45 -11.02
N VAL A 177 4.34 18.38 -10.98
CA VAL A 177 3.85 19.05 -12.19
C VAL A 177 4.78 20.21 -12.50
N GLN A 178 5.28 20.26 -13.74
CA GLN A 178 6.19 21.29 -14.19
C GLN A 178 5.53 22.12 -15.28
N ASP A 179 5.57 23.44 -15.11
CA ASP A 179 5.30 24.38 -16.19
C ASP A 179 6.51 24.45 -17.13
N ARG A 180 6.36 23.93 -18.36
CA ARG A 180 7.42 23.89 -19.38
C ARG A 180 7.34 25.03 -20.38
N SER A 181 6.22 25.74 -20.43
CA SER A 181 5.98 26.83 -21.38
C SER A 181 5.84 28.19 -20.70
N SER A 182 6.19 28.27 -19.42
CA SER A 182 6.17 29.49 -18.61
C SER A 182 4.82 30.21 -18.63
N GLN A 183 3.72 29.45 -18.53
CA GLN A 183 2.35 29.99 -18.45
C GLN A 183 2.07 30.70 -17.13
N GLY A 184 2.91 30.49 -16.12
CA GLY A 184 2.85 31.20 -14.84
C GLY A 184 2.10 30.43 -13.75
N GLU A 185 2.22 30.93 -12.52
CA GLU A 185 1.76 30.24 -11.31
C GLU A 185 0.28 29.92 -11.33
N GLN A 186 -0.56 30.86 -11.77
CA GLN A 186 -2.02 30.69 -11.74
C GLN A 186 -2.49 29.63 -12.74
N ALA A 187 -1.85 29.55 -13.91
CA ALA A 187 -2.12 28.51 -14.90
C ALA A 187 -1.67 27.13 -14.38
N LEU A 188 -0.50 27.06 -13.75
CA LEU A 188 0.00 25.84 -13.13
C LEU A 188 -0.92 25.36 -11.98
N PHE A 189 -1.35 26.27 -11.11
CA PHE A 189 -2.29 25.99 -10.03
C PHE A 189 -3.62 25.43 -10.57
N GLY A 190 -4.18 26.09 -11.60
CA GLY A 190 -5.40 25.63 -12.27
C GLY A 190 -5.24 24.24 -12.88
N ALA A 191 -4.09 23.95 -13.50
CA ALA A 191 -3.80 22.62 -14.06
C ALA A 191 -3.67 21.54 -12.97
N VAL A 192 -2.98 21.83 -11.86
CA VAL A 192 -2.85 20.90 -10.73
C VAL A 192 -4.21 20.59 -10.12
N TRP A 193 -5.02 21.61 -9.82
CA TRP A 193 -6.32 21.39 -9.18
C TRP A 193 -7.36 20.80 -10.14
N GLY A 194 -7.43 21.32 -11.36
CA GLY A 194 -8.43 20.91 -12.35
C GLY A 194 -8.12 19.58 -13.02
N ALA A 195 -6.87 19.38 -13.48
CA ALA A 195 -6.52 18.23 -14.31
C ALA A 195 -5.89 17.06 -13.54
N VAL A 196 -5.27 17.32 -12.38
CA VAL A 196 -4.63 16.26 -11.57
C VAL A 196 -5.51 15.89 -10.39
N LEU A 197 -5.80 16.83 -9.50
CA LEU A 197 -6.48 16.55 -8.25
C LEU A 197 -7.99 16.31 -8.44
N GLY A 198 -8.66 17.08 -9.30
CA GLY A 198 -10.09 16.93 -9.58
C GLY A 198 -10.51 15.49 -9.94
N PRO A 199 -9.87 14.86 -10.96
CA PRO A 199 -10.16 13.47 -11.33
C PRO A 199 -9.82 12.46 -10.22
N ILE A 200 -8.79 12.71 -9.41
CA ILE A 200 -8.42 11.83 -8.28
C ILE A 200 -9.52 11.83 -7.23
N TYR A 201 -10.01 13.00 -6.84
CA TYR A 201 -11.07 13.12 -5.83
C TYR A 201 -12.43 12.61 -6.32
N GLY A 202 -12.71 12.73 -7.63
CA GLY A 202 -13.94 12.20 -8.24
C GLY A 202 -13.92 10.69 -8.50
N ASN A 203 -12.78 10.01 -8.31
CA ASN A 203 -12.66 8.59 -8.59
C ASN A 203 -13.04 7.76 -7.35
N PRO A 204 -14.11 6.94 -7.40
CA PRO A 204 -14.52 6.11 -6.28
C PRO A 204 -13.51 5.02 -5.90
N ASN A 205 -12.54 4.72 -6.78
CA ASN A 205 -11.44 3.80 -6.50
C ASN A 205 -10.20 4.51 -5.94
N SER A 206 -10.24 5.82 -5.73
CA SER A 206 -9.17 6.59 -5.09
C SER A 206 -9.26 6.44 -3.57
N SER A 207 -8.12 6.15 -2.93
CA SER A 207 -7.99 6.19 -1.47
C SER A 207 -7.79 7.61 -0.92
N ILE A 208 -7.75 8.62 -1.80
CA ILE A 208 -7.52 10.03 -1.47
C ILE A 208 -8.89 10.73 -1.48
N GLY A 209 -9.40 11.06 -0.29
CA GLY A 209 -10.68 11.74 -0.11
C GLY A 209 -10.65 13.23 -0.47
N THR A 210 -11.83 13.82 -0.73
CA THR A 210 -11.97 15.23 -1.11
C THR A 210 -11.46 16.17 -0.01
N PRO A 211 -10.83 17.30 -0.35
CA PRO A 211 -10.27 18.23 0.64
C PRO A 211 -11.31 19.09 1.37
N TYR A 212 -12.61 18.89 1.12
CA TYR A 212 -13.71 19.76 1.58
C TYR A 212 -14.89 19.01 2.22
N SER A 213 -14.66 17.85 2.84
CA SER A 213 -15.66 17.16 3.68
C SER A 213 -15.32 17.31 5.15
#